data_AF-A0A3A0ECR5-F1
#
_entry.id   AF-A0A3A0ECR5-F1
#
_cell.length_a   1.000
_cell.length_b   1.000
_cell.length_c   1.000
_cell.angle_alpha   90.00
_cell.angle_beta   90.00
_cell.angle_gamma   90.00
#
_symmetry.space_group_name_H-M   'P 1'
#
loop_
_entity.id
_entity.type
_entity.pdbx_description
1 polymer ?
#
loop_
_entity_poly.entity_id
_entity_poly.type
_entity_poly.pdbx_seq_one_letter_code
_entity_poly.pdbx_strand_id
1 'polypeptide(L)'
;MPENDVTGLKSFDAVFRLFDRFTALMSIIGTLAILFIMCLITADVVGRAFLGRPIHGVPEIVSMLILSIVFLQISNTLLRGRLTRADGFLMLVRARSPRAAGVLDAVMHLAGVGLVGVLVHAFYPLFLRSWGRNEMVGTVGQFLAPIWPTYLVVLVGSAALCIAFALRAAGILIVTFSPAPASSTRARETAR
;
A
#
# COMPACT_ATOMS: atom_id res chain seq x y z
N MET A 1 -3.98 -22.07 18.38
CA MET A 1 -2.89 -21.14 18.76
C MET A 1 -3.54 -19.77 18.91
N PRO A 2 -3.44 -19.03 20.03
CA PRO A 2 -3.89 -17.64 20.02
C PRO A 2 -2.96 -16.83 19.10
N GLU A 3 -3.49 -16.56 17.91
CA GLU A 3 -2.83 -16.09 16.68
C GLU A 3 -2.62 -14.56 16.70
N ASN A 4 -2.01 -14.01 17.75
CA ASN A 4 -2.10 -12.56 18.01
C ASN A 4 -0.79 -11.79 18.26
N ASP A 5 0.37 -12.45 18.29
CA ASP A 5 1.64 -11.76 18.59
C ASP A 5 2.64 -11.95 17.44
N VAL A 6 2.68 -10.98 16.52
CA VAL A 6 3.58 -10.96 15.35
C VAL A 6 5.04 -10.78 15.79
N THR A 7 5.25 -10.13 16.94
CA THR A 7 6.58 -9.85 17.49
C THR A 7 6.73 -10.25 18.97
N GLY A 8 5.65 -10.55 19.69
CA GLY A 8 5.67 -10.80 21.14
C GLY A 8 5.67 -9.51 21.98
N LEU A 9 5.70 -8.34 21.33
CA LEU A 9 5.60 -7.02 21.94
C LEU A 9 4.17 -6.49 21.75
N LYS A 10 3.34 -6.59 22.80
CA LYS A 10 1.92 -6.19 22.76
C LYS A 10 1.70 -4.78 22.20
N SER A 11 2.59 -3.84 22.49
CA SER A 11 2.52 -2.45 22.00
C SER A 11 2.75 -2.35 20.48
N PHE A 12 3.75 -3.06 19.95
CA PHE A 12 4.03 -3.07 18.50
C PHE A 12 2.90 -3.76 17.74
N ASP A 13 2.44 -4.90 18.24
CA ASP A 13 1.37 -5.67 17.62
C ASP A 13 0.04 -4.89 17.63
N ALA A 14 -0.24 -4.09 18.67
CA ALA A 14 -1.39 -3.19 18.72
C ALA A 14 -1.32 -2.07 17.67
N VAL A 15 -0.16 -1.41 17.54
CA VAL A 15 0.06 -0.37 16.52
C VAL A 15 -0.07 -0.94 15.11
N PHE A 16 0.55 -2.09 14.86
CA PHE A 16 0.47 -2.76 13.57
C PHE A 16 -0.97 -3.13 13.21
N ARG A 17 -1.76 -3.67 14.14
CA ARG A 17 -3.18 -3.99 13.91
C ARG A 17 -4.03 -2.76 13.62
N LEU A 18 -3.81 -1.67 14.35
CA LEU A 18 -4.52 -0.41 14.10
C LEU A 18 -4.21 0.11 12.69
N PHE A 19 -2.94 0.07 12.32
CA PHE A 19 -2.49 0.50 11.00
C PHE A 19 -2.99 -0.42 9.88
N ASP A 20 -3.01 -1.73 10.08
CA ASP A 20 -3.56 -2.69 9.13
C ASP A 20 -5.06 -2.42 8.86
N ARG A 21 -5.85 -2.17 9.92
CA ARG A 21 -7.26 -1.76 9.78
C ARG A 21 -7.41 -0.46 9.01
N PHE A 22 -6.56 0.54 9.27
CA PHE A 22 -6.57 1.79 8.52
C PHE A 22 -6.32 1.56 7.03
N THR A 23 -5.30 0.78 6.67
CA THR A 23 -5.03 0.46 5.25
C THR A 23 -6.14 -0.39 4.63
N ALA A 24 -6.82 -1.25 5.40
CA ALA A 24 -7.98 -2.00 4.96
C ALA A 24 -9.13 -1.09 4.56
N LEU A 25 -9.42 -0.06 5.37
CA LEU A 25 -10.44 0.95 5.04
C LEU A 25 -10.08 1.71 3.76
N MET A 26 -8.82 2.14 3.61
CA MET A 26 -8.35 2.79 2.38
C MET A 26 -8.57 1.90 1.15
N SER A 27 -8.28 0.60 1.26
CA SER A 27 -8.49 -0.34 0.18
C SER A 27 -9.96 -0.55 -0.15
N ILE A 28 -10.85 -0.60 0.85
CA ILE A 28 -12.30 -0.69 0.63
C ILE A 28 -12.78 0.53 -0.16
N ILE A 29 -12.33 1.74 0.21
CA ILE A 29 -12.65 2.97 -0.52
C ILE A 29 -12.12 2.87 -1.97
N GLY A 30 -10.89 2.37 -2.17
CA GLY A 30 -10.33 2.14 -3.50
C GLY A 30 -11.15 1.14 -4.33
N THR A 31 -11.63 0.05 -3.73
CA THR A 31 -12.48 -0.94 -4.40
C THR A 31 -13.84 -0.34 -4.77
N LEU A 32 -14.46 0.46 -3.91
CA LEU A 32 -15.70 1.18 -4.24
C LEU A 32 -15.48 2.17 -5.39
N ALA A 33 -14.34 2.86 -5.40
CA ALA A 33 -13.97 3.75 -6.51
C ALA A 33 -13.76 2.97 -7.82
N ILE A 34 -13.23 1.73 -7.79
CA ILE A 34 -13.17 0.86 -8.98
C ILE A 34 -14.57 0.57 -9.53
N LEU A 35 -15.52 0.21 -8.65
CA LEU A 35 -16.90 -0.04 -9.08
C LEU A 35 -17.52 1.22 -9.70
N PHE A 36 -17.27 2.38 -9.10
CA PHE A 36 -17.72 3.66 -9.63
C PHE A 36 -17.16 3.94 -11.03
N ILE A 37 -15.85 3.80 -11.25
CA ILE A 37 -15.27 4.04 -12.59
C ILE A 37 -15.78 3.02 -13.61
N MET A 38 -16.04 1.77 -13.21
CA MET A 38 -16.57 0.74 -14.11
C MET A 38 -17.96 1.13 -14.61
N CYS A 39 -18.84 1.57 -13.70
CA CYS A 39 -20.16 2.07 -14.05
C CYS A 39 -20.07 3.32 -14.93
N LEU A 40 -19.19 4.26 -14.60
CA LEU A 40 -18.99 5.50 -15.35
C LEU A 40 -18.53 5.23 -16.79
N ILE A 41 -17.51 4.39 -16.96
CA ILE A 41 -16.96 4.03 -18.28
C ILE A 41 -18.02 3.27 -19.10
N THR A 42 -18.78 2.37 -18.46
CA THR A 42 -19.83 1.62 -19.14
C THR A 42 -20.96 2.54 -19.60
N ALA A 43 -21.40 3.47 -18.74
CA ALA A 43 -22.40 4.47 -19.10
C ALA A 43 -21.93 5.35 -20.27
N ASP A 44 -20.65 5.72 -20.29
CA ASP A 44 -20.03 6.50 -21.36
C ASP A 44 -19.96 5.73 -22.70
N VAL A 45 -19.59 4.44 -22.67
CA VAL A 45 -19.58 3.57 -23.86
C VAL A 45 -21.01 3.39 -24.40
N VAL A 46 -21.99 3.14 -23.52
CA VAL A 46 -23.40 3.01 -23.90
C VAL A 46 -23.94 4.32 -24.47
N GLY A 47 -23.62 5.46 -23.84
CA GLY A 47 -24.01 6.79 -24.31
C GLY A 47 -23.47 7.10 -25.71
N ARG A 48 -22.22 6.75 -25.99
CA ARG A 48 -21.64 6.86 -27.34
C ARG A 48 -22.30 5.93 -28.34
N ALA A 49 -22.51 4.66 -27.97
CA ALA A 49 -22.99 3.64 -28.88
C ALA A 49 -24.47 3.78 -29.25
N PHE A 50 -25.32 4.15 -28.27
CA PHE A 50 -26.78 4.18 -28.45
C PHE A 50 -27.36 5.58 -28.59
N LEU A 51 -26.79 6.59 -27.89
CA LEU A 51 -27.32 7.97 -27.89
C LEU A 51 -26.51 8.91 -28.79
N GLY A 52 -25.35 8.49 -29.31
CA GLY A 52 -24.45 9.33 -30.09
C GLY A 52 -23.89 10.53 -29.31
N ARG A 53 -24.03 10.54 -27.99
CA ARG A 53 -23.65 11.65 -27.10
C ARG A 53 -22.68 11.13 -26.03
N PRO A 54 -21.36 11.36 -26.18
CA PRO A 54 -20.38 10.99 -25.16
C PRO A 54 -20.61 11.79 -23.87
N ILE A 55 -20.20 11.21 -22.74
CA ILE A 55 -20.20 11.95 -21.47
C ILE A 55 -18.88 12.74 -21.41
N HIS A 56 -18.98 14.07 -21.47
CA HIS A 56 -17.80 14.94 -21.38
C HIS A 56 -17.16 14.84 -19.99
N GLY A 57 -15.83 14.80 -19.93
CA GLY A 57 -15.08 14.73 -18.67
C GLY A 57 -14.80 13.32 -18.12
N VAL A 58 -15.33 12.26 -18.74
CA VAL A 58 -15.05 10.88 -18.30
C VAL A 58 -13.56 10.54 -18.36
N PRO A 59 -12.82 10.83 -19.45
CA PRO A 59 -11.38 10.56 -19.50
C PRO A 59 -10.61 11.25 -18.36
N GLU A 60 -10.93 12.52 -18.07
CA GLU A 60 -10.34 13.30 -17.01
C GLU A 60 -10.61 12.69 -15.63
N ILE A 61 -11.88 12.39 -15.32
CA ILE A 61 -12.30 11.77 -14.05
C ILE A 61 -11.61 10.42 -13.86
N VAL A 62 -11.59 9.59 -14.90
CA VAL A 62 -10.96 8.26 -14.88
C VAL A 62 -9.45 8.39 -14.63
N SER A 63 -8.77 9.33 -15.29
CA SER A 63 -7.32 9.54 -15.09
C SER A 63 -6.97 9.92 -13.65
N MET A 64 -7.77 10.80 -13.03
CA MET A 64 -7.60 11.21 -11.63
C MET A 64 -7.92 10.07 -10.65
N LEU A 65 -8.96 9.29 -10.94
CA LEU A 65 -9.38 8.19 -10.08
C LEU A 65 -8.43 6.99 -10.16
N ILE A 66 -7.91 6.61 -11.33
CA ILE A 66 -6.95 5.50 -11.45
C ILE A 66 -5.74 5.77 -10.55
N LEU A 67 -5.18 6.97 -10.60
CA LEU A 67 -4.05 7.36 -9.75
C LEU A 67 -4.42 7.25 -8.26
N SER A 68 -5.57 7.80 -7.87
CA SER A 68 -6.07 7.74 -6.49
C SER A 68 -6.28 6.30 -5.98
N ILE A 69 -6.90 5.46 -6.81
CA ILE A 69 -7.23 4.05 -6.54
C ILE A 69 -5.97 3.22 -6.28
N VAL A 70 -4.90 3.44 -7.05
CA VAL A 70 -3.62 2.75 -6.87
C VAL A 70 -3.02 3.08 -5.50
N PHE A 71 -2.96 4.37 -5.14
CA PHE A 71 -2.37 4.79 -3.86
C PHE A 71 -3.22 4.44 -2.64
N LEU A 72 -4.54 4.34 -2.78
CA LEU A 72 -5.43 3.82 -1.73
C LEU A 72 -5.21 2.32 -1.45
N GLN A 73 -4.87 1.54 -2.46
CA GLN A 73 -4.77 0.08 -2.34
C GLN A 73 -3.34 -0.44 -2.15
N ILE A 74 -2.31 0.29 -2.58
CA ILE A 74 -0.94 -0.23 -2.60
C ILE A 74 -0.40 -0.60 -1.21
N SER A 75 -0.66 0.21 -0.18
CA SER A 75 -0.22 -0.03 1.21
C SER A 75 -0.83 -1.31 1.78
N ASN A 76 -2.11 -1.49 1.49
CA ASN A 76 -2.92 -2.64 1.85
C ASN A 76 -2.44 -3.93 1.13
N THR A 77 -2.01 -3.81 -0.12
CA THR A 77 -1.44 -4.92 -0.91
C THR A 77 -0.07 -5.32 -0.37
N LEU A 78 0.79 -4.35 -0.03
CA LEU A 78 2.09 -4.60 0.61
C LEU A 78 1.93 -5.38 1.92
N LEU A 79 1.05 -4.90 2.82
CA LEU A 79 0.85 -5.53 4.12
C LEU A 79 0.33 -6.96 4.04
N ARG A 80 -0.30 -7.35 2.93
CA ARG A 80 -0.86 -8.70 2.75
C ARG A 80 0.11 -9.61 2.01
N GLY A 81 1.32 -9.12 1.71
CA GLY A 81 2.35 -9.87 0.99
C GLY A 81 1.96 -10.18 -0.45
N ARG A 82 1.04 -9.40 -1.03
CA ARG A 82 0.51 -9.63 -2.39
C ARG A 82 1.25 -8.83 -3.47
N LEU A 83 2.20 -7.98 -3.07
CA LEU A 83 3.18 -7.47 -4.04
C LEU A 83 4.03 -8.65 -4.48
N THR A 84 4.52 -8.63 -5.73
CA THR A 84 5.44 -9.61 -6.31
C THR A 84 6.72 -9.67 -5.49
N ARG A 85 6.62 -10.32 -4.33
CA ARG A 85 7.75 -10.63 -3.49
C ARG A 85 8.55 -11.65 -4.27
N ALA A 86 9.87 -11.58 -4.13
CA ALA A 86 10.72 -12.69 -4.49
C ALA A 86 10.52 -13.82 -3.46
N ASP A 87 9.27 -14.23 -3.17
CA ASP A 87 8.94 -15.26 -2.18
C ASP A 87 9.70 -16.56 -2.52
N GLY A 88 9.85 -16.90 -3.80
CA GLY A 88 10.67 -18.02 -4.24
C GLY A 88 12.15 -17.88 -3.91
N PHE A 89 12.73 -16.70 -4.09
CA PHE A 89 14.15 -16.44 -3.77
C PHE A 89 14.39 -16.39 -2.25
N LEU A 90 13.54 -15.68 -1.51
CA LEU A 90 13.60 -15.60 -0.06
C LEU A 90 13.36 -16.98 0.59
N MET A 91 12.49 -17.81 0.03
CA MET A 91 12.26 -19.18 0.50
C MET A 91 13.51 -20.05 0.32
N LEU A 92 14.20 -19.93 -0.82
CA LEU A 92 15.45 -20.66 -1.07
C LEU A 92 16.60 -20.21 -0.15
N VAL A 93 16.73 -18.90 0.08
CA VAL A 93 17.73 -18.35 1.01
C VAL A 93 17.41 -18.72 2.45
N ARG A 94 16.12 -18.72 2.83
CA ARG A 94 15.66 -19.12 4.17
C ARG A 94 15.94 -20.59 4.47
N ALA A 95 15.91 -21.46 3.45
CA ALA A 95 16.29 -22.87 3.58
C ALA A 95 17.79 -23.05 3.89
N ARG A 96 18.65 -22.08 3.52
CA ARG A 96 20.10 -22.12 3.82
C ARG A 96 20.45 -21.40 5.12
N SER A 97 19.91 -20.20 5.35
CA SER A 97 20.15 -19.44 6.59
C SER A 97 18.94 -18.58 6.94
N PRO A 98 18.23 -18.88 8.05
CA PRO A 98 17.05 -18.11 8.44
C PRO A 98 17.39 -16.67 8.86
N ARG A 99 18.60 -16.43 9.38
CA ARG A 99 19.06 -15.09 9.78
C ARG A 99 19.43 -14.22 8.57
N ALA A 100 20.13 -14.78 7.58
CA ALA A 100 20.49 -14.04 6.37
C ALA A 100 19.25 -13.63 5.56
N ALA A 101 18.25 -14.51 5.48
CA ALA A 101 16.98 -14.21 4.85
C ALA A 101 16.24 -13.05 5.54
N GLY A 102 16.24 -13.01 6.89
CA GLY A 102 15.62 -11.92 7.66
C GLY A 102 16.31 -10.57 7.44
N VAL A 103 17.65 -10.53 7.47
CA VAL A 103 18.40 -9.29 7.21
C VAL A 103 18.17 -8.79 5.78
N LEU A 104 18.20 -9.68 4.79
CA LEU A 104 17.95 -9.32 3.40
C LEU A 104 16.52 -8.78 3.20
N ASP A 105 15.51 -9.43 3.78
CA ASP A 105 14.12 -8.98 3.74
C ASP A 105 13.97 -7.59 4.39
N ALA A 106 14.62 -7.35 5.52
CA ALA A 106 14.63 -6.03 6.17
C ALA A 106 15.28 -4.95 5.30
N VAL A 107 16.42 -5.23 4.65
CA VAL A 107 17.10 -4.29 3.74
C VAL A 107 16.22 -3.96 2.53
N MET A 108 15.56 -4.94 1.94
CA MET A 108 14.61 -4.70 0.83
C MET A 108 13.47 -3.78 1.26
N HIS A 109 12.92 -3.97 2.46
CA HIS A 109 11.88 -3.09 3.00
C HIS A 109 12.40 -1.68 3.30
N LEU A 110 13.63 -1.54 3.80
CA LEU A 110 14.27 -0.23 4.01
C LEU A 110 14.52 0.51 2.69
N ALA A 111 14.92 -0.20 1.63
CA ALA A 111 15.01 0.39 0.29
C ALA A 111 13.63 0.88 -0.19
N GLY A 112 12.57 0.12 0.11
CA GLY A 112 11.18 0.54 -0.11
C GLY A 112 10.81 1.83 0.63
N VAL A 113 11.21 1.98 1.90
CA VAL A 113 11.04 3.24 2.66
C VAL A 113 11.73 4.40 1.96
N GLY A 114 12.98 4.21 1.51
CA GLY A 114 13.72 5.24 0.78
C GLY A 114 13.03 5.66 -0.51
N LEU A 115 12.65 4.68 -1.34
CA LEU A 115 11.99 4.94 -2.62
C LEU A 115 10.65 5.66 -2.44
N VAL A 116 9.80 5.16 -1.54
CA VAL A 116 8.49 5.77 -1.28
C VAL A 116 8.64 7.12 -0.56
N GLY A 117 9.67 7.30 0.25
CA GLY A 117 10.01 8.59 0.86
C GLY A 117 10.29 9.67 -0.19
N VAL A 118 10.97 9.31 -1.29
CA VAL A 118 11.17 10.23 -2.43
C VAL A 118 9.83 10.61 -3.07
N LEU A 119 8.89 9.66 -3.20
CA LEU A 119 7.55 9.97 -3.71
C LEU A 119 6.83 10.98 -2.82
N VAL A 120 6.82 10.77 -1.49
CA VAL A 120 6.19 11.71 -0.55
C VAL A 120 6.80 13.11 -0.68
N HIS A 121 8.14 13.18 -0.73
CA HIS A 121 8.85 14.44 -0.89
C HIS A 121 8.53 15.14 -2.22
N ALA A 122 8.34 14.39 -3.31
CA ALA A 122 8.00 14.93 -4.62
C ALA A 122 6.53 15.41 -4.69
N PHE A 123 5.59 14.65 -4.12
CA PHE A 123 4.16 14.98 -4.18
C PHE A 123 3.74 16.07 -3.21
N TYR A 124 4.44 16.25 -2.09
CA TYR A 124 4.15 17.30 -1.12
C TYR A 124 4.13 18.74 -1.72
N PRO A 125 5.17 19.21 -2.43
CA PRO A 125 5.13 20.55 -3.05
C PRO A 125 4.13 20.64 -4.20
N LEU A 126 3.86 19.53 -4.92
CA LEU A 126 2.83 19.48 -5.96
C LEU A 126 1.44 19.72 -5.37
N PHE A 127 1.13 19.06 -4.26
CA PHE A 127 -0.13 19.25 -3.54
C PHE A 127 -0.30 20.71 -3.09
N LEU A 128 0.72 21.29 -2.45
CA LEU A 128 0.65 22.68 -1.97
C LEU A 128 0.44 23.69 -3.10
N ARG A 129 1.12 23.49 -4.24
CA ARG A 129 0.95 24.34 -5.43
C ARG A 129 -0.46 24.21 -5.99
N SER A 130 -0.94 22.98 -6.17
CA SER A 130 -2.28 22.70 -6.70
C SER A 130 -3.39 23.26 -5.82
N TRP A 131 -3.26 23.11 -4.50
CA TRP A 131 -4.19 23.67 -3.52
C TRP A 131 -4.17 25.21 -3.53
N GLY A 132 -2.99 25.82 -3.50
CA GLY A 132 -2.85 27.28 -3.45
C GLY A 132 -3.22 27.99 -4.74
N ARG A 133 -3.07 27.35 -5.90
CA ARG A 133 -3.34 27.94 -7.22
C ARG A 133 -4.67 27.48 -7.83
N ASN A 134 -5.43 26.64 -7.12
CA ASN A 134 -6.66 26.00 -7.59
C ASN A 134 -6.50 25.40 -8.99
N GLU A 135 -5.43 24.61 -9.18
CA GLU A 135 -5.08 24.05 -10.48
C GLU A 135 -6.20 23.15 -11.01
N MET A 136 -6.71 23.52 -12.18
CA MET A 136 -7.76 22.80 -12.88
C MET A 136 -7.17 21.94 -13.98
N VAL A 137 -7.67 20.71 -14.08
CA VAL A 137 -7.32 19.77 -15.15
C VAL A 137 -8.57 19.48 -15.97
N GLY A 138 -8.36 19.41 -17.29
CA GLY A 138 -9.37 19.05 -18.27
C GLY A 138 -9.40 20.01 -19.46
N THR A 139 -10.40 19.80 -20.32
CA THR A 139 -10.54 20.56 -21.57
C THR A 139 -11.48 21.75 -21.38
N VAL A 140 -10.97 22.96 -21.66
CA VAL A 140 -11.75 24.21 -21.56
C VAL A 140 -13.00 24.12 -22.45
N GLY A 141 -14.16 24.44 -21.86
CA GLY A 141 -15.46 24.36 -22.55
C GLY A 141 -16.10 22.98 -22.55
N GLN A 142 -15.46 21.95 -21.96
CA GLN A 142 -16.01 20.59 -21.84
C GLN A 142 -16.07 20.14 -20.38
N PHE A 143 -14.93 20.10 -19.68
CA PHE A 143 -14.84 19.68 -18.28
C PHE A 143 -13.58 20.23 -17.63
N LEU A 144 -13.72 20.83 -16.45
CA LEU A 144 -12.62 21.34 -15.62
C LEU A 144 -12.86 20.86 -14.20
N ALA A 145 -11.87 20.20 -13.62
CA ALA A 145 -11.92 19.73 -12.24
C ALA A 145 -10.62 20.05 -11.48
N PRO A 146 -10.71 20.35 -10.18
CA PRO A 146 -9.52 20.60 -9.36
C PRO A 146 -8.73 19.30 -9.16
N ILE A 147 -7.40 19.35 -9.35
CA ILE A 147 -6.54 18.16 -9.22
C ILE A 147 -6.05 17.91 -7.78
N TRP A 148 -6.16 18.91 -6.89
CA TRP A 148 -5.68 18.80 -5.51
C TRP A 148 -6.22 17.57 -4.74
N PRO A 149 -7.48 17.09 -4.92
CA PRO A 149 -7.96 15.92 -4.17
C PRO A 149 -7.16 14.66 -4.54
N THR A 150 -6.82 14.50 -5.81
CA THR A 150 -6.00 13.39 -6.30
C THR A 150 -4.61 13.44 -5.67
N TYR A 151 -3.96 14.61 -5.65
CA TYR A 151 -2.64 14.76 -5.03
C TYR A 151 -2.68 14.55 -3.51
N LEU A 152 -3.76 14.95 -2.84
CA LEU A 152 -3.96 14.66 -1.41
C LEU A 152 -4.03 13.14 -1.17
N VAL A 153 -4.83 12.42 -1.96
CA VAL A 153 -4.95 10.95 -1.83
C VAL A 153 -3.62 10.27 -2.12
N VAL A 154 -2.87 10.73 -3.12
CA VAL A 154 -1.52 10.21 -3.43
C VAL A 154 -0.56 10.47 -2.27
N LEU A 155 -0.58 11.65 -1.68
CA LEU A 155 0.28 12.01 -0.56
C LEU A 155 -0.04 11.15 0.68
N VAL A 156 -1.32 10.97 1.01
CA VAL A 156 -1.76 10.12 2.13
C VAL A 156 -1.45 8.64 1.86
N GLY A 157 -1.71 8.16 0.65
CA GLY A 157 -1.45 6.77 0.24
C GLY A 157 0.04 6.43 0.24
N SER A 158 0.88 7.33 -0.28
CA SER A 158 2.34 7.17 -0.26
C SER A 158 2.92 7.26 1.16
N ALA A 159 2.41 8.17 2.00
CA ALA A 159 2.80 8.22 3.41
C ALA A 159 2.44 6.93 4.16
N ALA A 160 1.22 6.42 3.95
CA ALA A 160 0.80 5.13 4.50
C ALA A 160 1.69 3.99 3.98
N LEU A 161 2.03 3.96 2.69
CA LEU A 161 2.91 2.94 2.11
C LEU A 161 4.31 2.99 2.74
N CYS A 162 4.84 4.19 2.97
CA CYS A 162 6.13 4.39 3.64
C CYS A 162 6.11 3.82 5.07
N ILE A 163 5.05 4.13 5.84
CA ILE A 163 4.84 3.59 7.19
C ILE A 163 4.72 2.06 7.15
N ALA A 164 4.00 1.52 6.16
CA ALA A 164 3.83 0.07 5.99
C ALA A 164 5.19 -0.63 5.77
N PHE A 165 6.06 -0.08 4.92
CA PHE A 165 7.42 -0.59 4.71
C PHE A 165 8.27 -0.51 6.00
N ALA A 166 8.19 0.61 6.72
CA ALA A 166 8.93 0.81 7.96
C ALA A 166 8.49 -0.18 9.06
N LEU A 167 7.18 -0.37 9.24
CA LEU A 167 6.63 -1.33 10.20
C LEU A 167 7.02 -2.77 9.85
N ARG A 168 6.98 -3.14 8.57
CA ARG A 168 7.45 -4.46 8.11
C ARG A 168 8.94 -4.67 8.41
N ALA A 169 9.79 -3.69 8.08
CA ALA A 169 11.22 -3.75 8.37
C ALA A 169 11.49 -3.89 9.87
N ALA A 170 10.82 -3.10 10.71
CA ALA A 170 10.95 -3.16 12.16
C ALA A 170 10.53 -4.53 12.71
N GLY A 171 9.38 -5.06 12.27
CA GLY A 171 8.91 -6.39 12.70
C GLY A 171 9.88 -7.50 12.33
N ILE A 172 10.46 -7.47 11.13
CA ILE A 172 11.46 -8.46 10.69
C ILE A 172 12.73 -8.37 11.54
N LEU A 173 13.22 -7.16 11.83
CA LEU A 173 14.40 -6.97 12.67
C LEU A 173 14.15 -7.48 14.10
N ILE A 174 13.01 -7.14 14.70
CA ILE A 174 12.64 -7.61 16.05
C ILE A 174 12.64 -9.14 16.10
N VAL A 175 12.00 -9.81 15.13
CA VAL A 175 11.94 -11.28 15.10
C VAL A 175 13.32 -11.90 14.85
N THR A 176 14.16 -11.27 14.03
CA THR A 176 15.50 -11.79 13.70
C THR A 176 16.46 -11.71 14.89
N PHE A 177 16.35 -10.64 15.70
CA PHE A 177 17.18 -10.44 16.89
C PHE A 177 16.57 -10.99 18.18
N SER A 178 15.28 -11.38 18.18
CA SER A 178 14.69 -12.08 19.32
C SER A 178 15.36 -13.45 19.47
N PRO A 179 15.90 -13.79 20.66
CA PRO A 179 16.49 -15.10 20.88
C PRO A 179 15.42 -16.16 20.64
N ALA A 180 15.71 -17.10 19.74
CA ALA A 180 14.82 -18.23 19.47
C ALA A 180 14.42 -18.88 20.81
N PRO A 181 13.13 -19.21 21.04
CA PRO A 181 12.76 -19.95 22.23
C PRO A 181 13.56 -21.25 22.26
N ALA A 182 14.36 -21.42 23.31
CA ALA A 182 15.13 -22.62 23.58
C ALA A 182 14.17 -23.76 23.94
N SER A 183 13.50 -24.35 22.95
CA SER A 183 12.51 -25.41 23.20
C SER A 183 12.56 -26.55 22.18
N SER A 184 13.75 -26.97 21.75
CA SER A 184 13.91 -28.26 21.05
C SER A 184 14.98 -29.19 21.64
N THR A 185 15.73 -28.78 22.66
CA THR A 185 16.70 -29.67 23.32
C THR A 185 16.06 -30.52 24.43
N ARG A 186 14.98 -30.06 25.07
CA ARG A 186 14.42 -30.74 26.27
C ARG A 186 13.44 -31.89 25.98
N ALA A 187 13.00 -32.07 24.73
CA ALA A 187 12.09 -33.17 24.35
C ALA A 187 12.82 -34.46 23.92
N ARG A 188 14.15 -34.42 23.72
CA ARG A 188 14.94 -35.60 23.35
C ARG A 188 15.57 -36.32 24.55
N GLU A 189 15.51 -35.73 25.74
CA GLU A 189 16.19 -36.25 26.94
C GLU A 189 15.23 -36.97 27.91
N THR A 190 13.92 -36.68 27.84
CA THR A 190 12.88 -37.40 28.60
C THR A 190 12.36 -38.67 27.90
N ALA A 191 12.95 -39.04 26.76
CA ALA A 191 12.62 -40.24 26.00
C ALA A 191 13.75 -41.29 26.06
N ARG A 192 14.67 -41.18 27.03
CA ARG A 192 15.71 -42.15 27.32
C ARG A 192 15.54 -42.72 28.72
#